data_AF-A0A2K3MLB5-F1
#
_entry.id   AF-A0A2K3MLB5-F1
#
_cell.length_a   1.000
_cell.length_b   1.000
_cell.length_c   1.000
_cell.angle_alpha   90.00
_cell.angle_beta   90.00
_cell.angle_gamma   90.00
#
_symmetry.space_group_name_H-M   'P 1'
#
loop_
_entity.id
_entity.type
_entity.pdbx_description
1 polymer ?
#
loop_
_entity_poly.entity_id
_entity_poly.type
_entity_poly.pdbx_seq_one_letter_code
_entity_poly.pdbx_strand_id
1 'polypeptide(L)'
;VEEDPYRDAKLADICIGTSAAPTQLPAYRFANGPHIWDFHIFNLIDGFLTANSPALLALTEVVQQLNKKNPSFIHVNENEPTKKIVLLSLGTGGNGESTIRIPADAANVIPAVTWPSLIALGLVVSAGDINEYHLKSVFPGLPSSDNYYLRIDEYNLDKSITADNVTKESMENIVKAGEELLKQTVKGIDVTSFDPKEKPSEGTNAEALERIADILYNEKQLRLKMKSMEKREQPFIEQMTSVHR
;
A
#
# COMPACT_ATOMS: atom_id res chain seq x y z
N VAL A 1 13.96 1.80 -14.63
CA VAL A 1 14.34 3.20 -14.95
C VAL A 1 14.53 3.41 -16.45
N GLU A 2 14.71 2.36 -17.26
CA GLU A 2 14.92 2.50 -18.73
C GLU A 2 13.69 2.84 -19.60
N GLU A 3 12.46 2.83 -19.09
CA GLU A 3 11.27 2.99 -19.97
C GLU A 3 10.69 4.41 -20.05
N ASP A 4 11.02 5.33 -19.13
CA ASP A 4 10.51 6.71 -19.15
C ASP A 4 11.41 7.66 -18.31
N PRO A 5 12.39 8.36 -18.92
CA PRO A 5 13.33 9.21 -18.20
C PRO A 5 12.66 10.43 -17.52
N TYR A 6 11.43 10.78 -17.91
CA TYR A 6 10.69 11.88 -17.30
C TYR A 6 10.08 11.52 -15.94
N ARG A 7 9.94 10.23 -15.64
CA ARG A 7 9.43 9.75 -14.33
C ARG A 7 10.50 9.62 -13.26
N ASP A 8 11.78 9.71 -13.64
CA ASP A 8 12.90 9.75 -12.69
C ASP A 8 13.04 11.17 -12.09
N ALA A 9 12.00 11.56 -11.35
CA ALA A 9 11.90 12.88 -10.73
C ALA A 9 12.57 12.89 -9.35
N LYS A 10 12.86 14.10 -8.84
CA LYS A 10 13.38 14.23 -7.48
C LYS A 10 12.37 13.67 -6.49
N LEU A 11 12.87 12.93 -5.50
CA LEU A 11 12.02 12.38 -4.44
C LEU A 11 11.23 13.47 -3.72
N ALA A 12 11.81 14.66 -3.50
CA ALA A 12 11.11 15.79 -2.89
C ALA A 12 9.90 16.24 -3.72
N ASP A 13 10.01 16.27 -5.06
CA ASP A 13 8.92 16.68 -5.94
C ASP A 13 7.77 15.66 -5.89
N ILE A 14 8.11 14.36 -5.82
CA ILE A 14 7.15 13.26 -5.65
C ILE A 14 6.45 13.36 -4.29
N CYS A 15 7.20 13.57 -3.20
CA CYS A 15 6.66 13.70 -1.85
C CYS A 15 5.71 14.90 -1.73
N ILE A 16 6.06 16.06 -2.28
CA ILE A 16 5.17 17.23 -2.26
C ILE A 16 3.92 16.96 -3.11
N GLY A 17 4.10 16.40 -4.31
CA GLY A 17 2.99 16.07 -5.21
C GLY A 17 1.97 15.12 -4.57
N THR A 18 2.44 14.03 -3.96
CA THR A 18 1.54 13.03 -3.37
C THR A 18 0.83 13.52 -2.11
N SER A 19 1.35 14.54 -1.43
CA SER A 19 0.75 15.10 -0.20
C SER A 19 -0.04 16.40 -0.44
N ALA A 20 -0.13 16.89 -1.68
CA ALA A 20 -0.79 18.15 -2.02
C ALA A 20 -2.33 18.03 -1.98
N ALA A 21 -2.88 17.79 -0.78
CA ALA A 21 -4.29 17.52 -0.56
C ALA A 21 -5.16 18.74 -0.94
N PRO A 22 -6.11 18.61 -1.88
CA PRO A 22 -7.01 19.71 -2.25
C PRO A 22 -7.72 20.29 -1.02
N THR A 23 -7.94 21.61 -1.03
CA THR A 23 -8.50 22.40 0.09
C THR A 23 -7.57 22.59 1.31
N GLN A 24 -6.52 21.77 1.44
CA GLN A 24 -5.54 21.87 2.54
C GLN A 24 -4.20 22.46 2.08
N LEU A 25 -3.74 22.02 0.92
CA LEU A 25 -2.45 22.40 0.33
C LEU A 25 -2.61 22.81 -1.14
N PRO A 26 -1.74 23.71 -1.64
CA PRO A 26 -1.76 24.10 -3.04
C PRO A 26 -1.33 22.94 -3.94
N ALA A 27 -1.88 22.89 -5.16
CA ALA A 27 -1.41 21.99 -6.20
C ALA A 27 0.09 22.24 -6.48
N TYR A 28 0.81 21.17 -6.83
CA TYR A 28 2.25 21.21 -6.99
C TYR A 28 2.66 21.05 -8.45
N ARG A 29 3.55 21.92 -8.92
CA ARG A 29 4.04 21.90 -10.31
C ARG A 29 5.56 21.86 -10.34
N PHE A 30 6.10 20.94 -11.13
CA PHE A 30 7.53 20.86 -11.41
C PHE A 30 7.80 20.38 -12.84
N ALA A 31 9.04 20.51 -13.29
CA ALA A 31 9.51 20.02 -14.58
C ALA A 31 10.57 18.94 -14.35
N ASN A 32 10.51 17.84 -15.11
CA ASN A 32 11.52 16.80 -15.08
C ASN A 32 11.80 16.24 -16.47
N GLY A 33 13.04 15.85 -16.74
CA GLY A 33 13.47 15.27 -18.01
C GLY A 33 14.99 15.21 -18.16
N PRO A 34 15.48 14.50 -19.19
CA PRO A 34 16.90 14.27 -19.38
C PRO A 34 17.71 15.55 -19.64
N HIS A 35 17.09 16.58 -20.24
CA HIS A 35 17.77 17.81 -20.64
C HIS A 35 16.90 19.05 -20.43
N ILE A 36 17.53 20.23 -20.37
CA ILE A 36 16.86 21.51 -20.05
C ILE A 36 15.78 21.92 -21.09
N TRP A 37 15.88 21.40 -22.31
CA TRP A 37 14.93 21.64 -23.41
C TRP A 37 14.04 20.43 -23.71
N ASP A 38 14.24 19.32 -22.99
CA ASP A 38 13.53 18.07 -23.18
C ASP A 38 13.00 17.61 -21.81
N PHE A 39 11.86 18.18 -21.43
CA PHE A 39 11.25 17.98 -20.12
C PHE A 39 9.73 17.89 -20.20
N HIS A 40 9.15 17.16 -19.25
CA HIS A 40 7.72 17.14 -18.99
C HIS A 40 7.38 18.02 -17.79
N ILE A 41 6.23 18.68 -17.87
CA ILE A 41 5.67 19.46 -16.77
C ILE A 41 4.63 18.59 -16.07
N PHE A 42 4.85 18.35 -14.78
CA PHE A 42 3.92 17.66 -13.92
C PHE A 42 3.10 18.69 -13.14
N ASN A 43 1.78 18.50 -13.12
CA ASN A 43 0.84 19.29 -12.31
C ASN A 43 0.08 18.31 -11.43
N LEU A 44 0.47 18.22 -10.17
CA LEU A 44 0.06 17.18 -9.25
C LEU A 44 -0.81 17.74 -8.12
N ILE A 45 -1.73 16.90 -7.68
CA ILE A 45 -2.45 16.99 -6.42
C ILE A 45 -2.28 15.64 -5.71
N ASP A 46 -2.69 15.57 -4.44
CA ASP A 46 -2.67 14.35 -3.65
C ASP A 46 -3.34 13.16 -4.36
N GLY A 47 -2.74 11.98 -4.18
CA GLY A 47 -3.19 10.72 -4.75
C GLY A 47 -4.47 10.16 -4.14
N PHE A 48 -5.07 10.77 -3.11
CA PHE A 48 -6.27 10.24 -2.45
C PHE A 48 -7.44 9.99 -3.42
N LEU A 49 -7.53 10.73 -4.53
CA LEU A 49 -8.55 10.52 -5.56
C LEU A 49 -8.31 9.26 -6.41
N THR A 50 -7.07 8.79 -6.52
CA THR A 50 -6.68 7.72 -7.45
C THR A 50 -6.18 6.46 -6.73
N ALA A 51 -5.56 6.61 -5.56
CA ALA A 51 -4.86 5.56 -4.84
C ALA A 51 -4.87 5.80 -3.31
N ASN A 52 -6.02 6.14 -2.72
CA ASN A 52 -6.17 6.35 -1.28
C ASN A 52 -5.62 5.19 -0.42
N SER A 53 -5.86 3.96 -0.86
CA SER A 53 -5.17 2.76 -0.33
C SER A 53 -4.32 2.16 -1.46
N PRO A 54 -3.01 2.46 -1.53
CA PRO A 54 -2.17 2.08 -2.67
C PRO A 54 -1.80 0.58 -2.68
N ALA A 55 -2.36 -0.24 -1.77
CA ALA A 55 -2.03 -1.65 -1.65
C ALA A 55 -2.28 -2.46 -2.94
N LEU A 56 -3.45 -2.26 -3.58
CA LEU A 56 -3.76 -2.92 -4.86
C LEU A 56 -2.86 -2.39 -6.00
N LEU A 57 -2.55 -1.09 -6.00
CA LEU A 57 -1.66 -0.49 -6.99
C LEU A 57 -0.25 -1.07 -6.88
N ALA A 58 0.26 -1.20 -5.65
CA ALA A 58 1.56 -1.81 -5.36
C ALA A 58 1.63 -3.28 -5.81
N LEU A 59 0.59 -4.07 -5.50
CA LEU A 59 0.48 -5.45 -5.98
C LEU A 59 0.50 -5.51 -7.51
N THR A 60 -0.28 -4.65 -8.16
CA THR A 60 -0.39 -4.61 -9.63
C THR A 60 0.95 -4.24 -10.28
N GLU A 61 1.68 -3.29 -9.71
CA GLU A 61 3.03 -2.93 -10.19
C GLU A 61 3.99 -4.13 -10.07
N VAL A 62 3.99 -4.84 -8.94
CA VAL A 62 4.81 -6.05 -8.77
C VAL A 62 4.46 -7.11 -9.83
N VAL A 63 3.17 -7.36 -10.08
CA VAL A 63 2.71 -8.30 -11.11
C VAL A 63 3.14 -7.85 -12.51
N GLN A 64 3.10 -6.55 -12.82
CA GLN A 64 3.60 -6.04 -14.09
C GLN A 64 5.11 -6.27 -14.25
N GLN A 65 5.90 -6.05 -13.20
CA GLN A 65 7.35 -6.30 -13.22
C GLN A 65 7.67 -7.80 -13.40
N LEU A 66 6.90 -8.68 -12.78
CA LEU A 66 7.00 -10.13 -12.98
C LEU A 66 6.67 -10.53 -14.43
N ASN A 67 5.59 -9.98 -14.99
CA ASN A 67 5.21 -10.22 -16.39
C ASN A 67 6.25 -9.70 -17.39
N LYS A 68 6.91 -8.58 -17.07
CA LYS A 68 8.06 -8.06 -17.84
C LYS A 68 9.34 -8.88 -17.66
N LYS A 69 9.32 -9.95 -16.85
CA LYS A 69 10.47 -10.81 -16.54
C LYS A 69 11.67 -10.01 -16.01
N ASN A 70 11.40 -8.98 -15.19
CA ASN A 70 12.44 -8.16 -14.60
C ASN A 70 13.39 -9.04 -13.74
N PRO A 71 14.70 -9.07 -14.04
CA PRO A 71 15.66 -9.96 -13.35
C PRO A 71 15.87 -9.62 -11.88
N SER A 72 15.40 -8.46 -11.42
CA SER A 72 15.44 -8.05 -10.01
C SER A 72 14.37 -8.75 -9.16
N PHE A 73 13.37 -9.35 -9.79
CA PHE A 73 12.31 -10.10 -9.13
C PHE A 73 12.57 -11.61 -9.20
N ILE A 74 12.03 -12.34 -8.23
CA ILE A 74 12.10 -13.80 -8.24
C ILE A 74 11.35 -14.35 -9.45
N HIS A 75 11.84 -15.44 -10.03
CA HIS A 75 11.09 -16.14 -11.06
C HIS A 75 9.86 -16.81 -10.42
N VAL A 76 8.67 -16.40 -10.84
CA VAL A 76 7.41 -16.98 -10.40
C VAL A 76 6.81 -17.76 -11.58
N ASN A 77 6.13 -18.86 -11.27
CA ASN A 77 5.39 -19.61 -12.28
C ASN A 77 4.40 -18.67 -13.00
N GLU A 78 4.47 -18.59 -14.32
CA GLU A 78 3.62 -17.72 -15.15
C GLU A 78 2.12 -17.98 -14.93
N ASN A 79 1.75 -19.21 -14.53
CA ASN A 79 0.36 -19.56 -14.24
C ASN A 79 -0.10 -19.09 -12.86
N GLU A 80 0.81 -18.68 -11.96
CA GLU A 80 0.53 -18.39 -10.55
C GLU A 80 1.36 -17.20 -10.01
N PRO A 81 1.32 -16.02 -10.68
CA PRO A 81 2.23 -14.90 -10.41
C PRO A 81 2.08 -14.30 -9.00
N THR A 82 0.91 -14.50 -8.36
CA THR A 82 0.59 -13.92 -7.05
C THR A 82 0.85 -14.87 -5.87
N LYS A 83 1.23 -16.14 -6.12
CA LYS A 83 1.38 -17.14 -5.06
C LYS A 83 2.58 -16.96 -4.13
N LYS A 84 3.46 -15.99 -4.41
CA LYS A 84 4.68 -15.72 -3.65
C LYS A 84 4.75 -14.25 -3.22
N ILE A 85 3.66 -13.73 -2.67
CA ILE A 85 3.55 -12.33 -2.28
C ILE A 85 3.12 -12.23 -0.82
N VAL A 86 3.88 -11.46 -0.06
CA VAL A 86 3.52 -11.03 1.29
C VAL A 86 3.25 -9.53 1.21
N LEU A 87 2.01 -9.12 1.48
CA LEU A 87 1.56 -7.74 1.41
C LEU A 87 1.12 -7.26 2.80
N LEU A 88 1.85 -6.28 3.33
CA LEU A 88 1.45 -5.51 4.50
C LEU A 88 0.88 -4.17 4.03
N SER A 89 -0.38 -3.92 4.37
CA SER A 89 -1.08 -2.67 4.11
C SER A 89 -1.39 -1.99 5.44
N LEU A 90 -0.95 -0.74 5.60
CA LEU A 90 -1.18 0.05 6.80
C LEU A 90 -2.13 1.19 6.49
N GLY A 91 -3.18 1.32 7.29
CA GLY A 91 -4.10 2.45 7.25
C GLY A 91 -3.73 3.53 8.25
N THR A 92 -4.35 4.70 8.07
CA THR A 92 -4.17 5.88 8.92
C THR A 92 -5.33 6.08 9.89
N GLY A 93 -6.23 5.10 9.98
CA GLY A 93 -7.40 5.16 10.83
C GLY A 93 -8.60 5.87 10.18
N GLY A 94 -9.80 5.46 10.60
CA GLY A 94 -11.07 6.10 10.35
C GLY A 94 -11.86 6.23 11.65
N ASN A 95 -12.79 7.17 11.70
CA ASN A 95 -13.57 7.50 12.89
C ASN A 95 -14.92 6.75 12.99
N GLY A 96 -15.06 5.63 12.28
CA GLY A 96 -16.29 4.84 12.17
C GLY A 96 -17.39 5.46 11.29
N GLU A 97 -17.24 6.71 10.85
CA GLU A 97 -18.20 7.39 9.96
C GLU A 97 -17.99 7.08 8.48
N SER A 98 -17.03 6.21 8.11
CA SER A 98 -16.87 5.73 6.73
C SER A 98 -18.11 5.00 6.18
N THR A 99 -19.11 4.75 7.03
CA THR A 99 -20.41 4.16 6.69
C THR A 99 -21.55 5.20 6.66
N ILE A 100 -21.31 6.45 6.23
CA ILE A 100 -22.42 7.39 5.91
C ILE A 100 -23.27 6.77 4.80
N ARG A 101 -24.26 5.99 5.21
CA ARG A 101 -25.31 5.41 4.37
C ARG A 101 -26.43 6.44 4.36
N ILE A 102 -26.59 7.12 3.23
CA ILE A 102 -27.64 8.13 3.06
C ILE A 102 -28.89 7.44 2.52
N PRO A 103 -30.00 7.39 3.28
CA PRO A 103 -31.28 6.90 2.77
C PRO A 103 -31.76 7.72 1.56
N ALA A 104 -32.48 7.10 0.64
CA ALA A 104 -32.90 7.75 -0.60
C ALA A 104 -33.82 8.96 -0.37
N ASP A 105 -34.71 8.89 0.61
CA ASP A 105 -35.58 9.99 1.03
C ASP A 105 -34.78 11.17 1.60
N ALA A 106 -33.75 10.90 2.40
CA ALA A 106 -32.83 11.93 2.88
C ALA A 106 -31.99 12.53 1.75
N ALA A 107 -31.54 11.72 0.78
CA ALA A 107 -30.77 12.18 -0.37
C ALA A 107 -31.54 13.19 -1.24
N ASN A 108 -32.85 13.01 -1.38
CA ASN A 108 -33.71 13.88 -2.21
C ASN A 108 -33.82 15.33 -1.71
N VAL A 109 -33.48 15.58 -0.45
CA VAL A 109 -33.54 16.92 0.17
C VAL A 109 -32.15 17.53 0.41
N ILE A 110 -31.07 16.87 -0.03
CA ILE A 110 -29.71 17.39 0.11
C ILE A 110 -29.51 18.58 -0.83
N PRO A 111 -29.11 19.76 -0.32
CA PRO A 111 -28.82 20.91 -1.15
C PRO A 111 -27.72 20.64 -2.19
N ALA A 112 -27.86 21.21 -3.39
CA ALA A 112 -26.87 21.11 -4.47
C ALA A 112 -25.43 21.41 -4.01
N VAL A 113 -25.26 22.37 -3.10
CA VAL A 113 -23.95 22.79 -2.56
C VAL A 113 -23.27 21.73 -1.69
N THR A 114 -24.03 20.79 -1.11
CA THR A 114 -23.49 19.74 -0.23
C THR A 114 -23.01 18.51 -1.00
N TRP A 115 -23.54 18.28 -2.20
CA TRP A 115 -23.24 17.11 -3.02
C TRP A 115 -21.76 16.93 -3.38
N PRO A 116 -20.98 17.97 -3.75
CA PRO A 116 -19.57 17.80 -4.09
C PRO A 116 -18.76 17.12 -2.97
N SER A 117 -18.95 17.51 -1.71
CA SER A 117 -18.26 16.91 -0.57
C SER A 117 -18.67 15.46 -0.34
N LEU A 118 -19.96 15.15 -0.48
CA LEU A 118 -20.48 13.78 -0.35
C LEU A 118 -19.96 12.86 -1.46
N ILE A 119 -19.90 13.36 -2.70
CA ILE A 119 -19.35 12.62 -3.84
C ILE A 119 -17.85 12.38 -3.62
N ALA A 120 -17.09 13.40 -3.21
CA ALA A 120 -15.67 13.26 -2.92
C ALA A 120 -15.42 12.19 -1.84
N LEU A 121 -16.15 12.25 -0.72
CA LEU A 121 -16.06 11.24 0.32
C LEU A 121 -16.45 9.84 -0.19
N GLY A 122 -17.55 9.73 -0.93
CA GLY A 122 -18.02 8.47 -1.49
C GLY A 122 -17.01 7.84 -2.47
N LEU A 123 -16.35 8.63 -3.30
CA LEU A 123 -15.29 8.16 -4.20
C LEU A 123 -14.09 7.61 -3.43
N VAL A 124 -13.69 8.28 -2.34
CA VAL A 124 -12.54 7.87 -1.52
C VAL A 124 -12.83 6.57 -0.77
N VAL A 125 -14.01 6.45 -0.16
CA VAL A 125 -14.44 5.23 0.55
C VAL A 125 -14.61 4.07 -0.44
N SER A 126 -15.33 4.28 -1.53
CA SER A 126 -15.56 3.22 -2.54
C SER A 126 -14.27 2.73 -3.21
N ALA A 127 -13.28 3.60 -3.42
CA ALA A 127 -11.97 3.19 -3.91
C ALA A 127 -11.26 2.24 -2.92
N GLY A 128 -11.37 2.50 -1.61
CA GLY A 128 -10.87 1.60 -0.56
C GLY A 128 -11.56 0.24 -0.60
N ASP A 129 -12.90 0.23 -0.65
CA ASP A 129 -13.72 -0.97 -0.69
C ASP A 129 -13.41 -1.86 -1.91
N ILE A 130 -13.32 -1.25 -3.09
CA ILE A 130 -12.96 -1.94 -4.34
C ILE A 130 -11.55 -2.54 -4.24
N ASN A 131 -10.60 -1.81 -3.65
CA ASN A 131 -9.24 -2.31 -3.46
C ASN A 131 -9.23 -3.54 -2.55
N GLU A 132 -9.95 -3.53 -1.43
CA GLU A 132 -10.07 -4.68 -0.53
C GLU A 132 -10.76 -5.86 -1.22
N TYR A 133 -11.80 -5.62 -2.02
CA TYR A 133 -12.48 -6.65 -2.82
C TYR A 133 -11.51 -7.37 -3.76
N HIS A 134 -10.69 -6.62 -4.50
CA HIS A 134 -9.71 -7.20 -5.40
C HIS A 134 -8.55 -7.89 -4.67
N LEU A 135 -8.07 -7.33 -3.55
CA LEU A 135 -7.02 -7.98 -2.76
C LEU A 135 -7.51 -9.32 -2.22
N LYS A 136 -8.75 -9.41 -1.72
CA LYS A 136 -9.33 -10.68 -1.27
C LYS A 136 -9.48 -11.75 -2.34
N SER A 137 -9.59 -11.38 -3.62
CA SER A 137 -9.65 -12.39 -4.69
C SER A 137 -8.28 -12.97 -5.04
N VAL A 138 -7.20 -12.26 -4.68
CA VAL A 138 -5.81 -12.67 -4.92
C VAL A 138 -5.24 -13.47 -3.76
N PHE A 139 -5.53 -13.08 -2.52
CA PHE A 139 -4.94 -13.66 -1.33
C PHE A 139 -5.87 -14.72 -0.69
N PRO A 140 -5.32 -15.84 -0.20
CA PRO A 140 -6.11 -16.84 0.51
C PRO A 140 -6.68 -16.27 1.82
N GLY A 141 -7.79 -16.85 2.29
CA GLY A 141 -8.44 -16.43 3.53
C GLY A 141 -7.65 -16.72 4.81
N LEU A 142 -6.59 -17.53 4.75
CA LEU A 142 -5.73 -17.87 5.88
C LEU A 142 -4.27 -17.49 5.57
N PRO A 143 -3.50 -17.02 6.58
CA PRO A 143 -2.09 -16.71 6.41
C PRO A 143 -1.28 -17.92 5.93
N SER A 144 -0.36 -17.71 5.00
CA SER A 144 0.64 -18.70 4.61
C SER A 144 1.99 -18.00 4.38
N SER A 145 3.11 -18.72 4.53
CA SER A 145 4.44 -18.15 4.27
C SER A 145 4.62 -17.72 2.82
N ASP A 146 3.88 -18.34 1.90
CA ASP A 146 4.02 -18.12 0.47
C ASP A 146 3.09 -17.01 -0.02
N ASN A 147 1.88 -16.90 0.54
CA ASN A 147 0.91 -15.89 0.14
C ASN A 147 0.15 -15.36 1.35
N TYR A 148 0.38 -14.10 1.72
CA TYR A 148 -0.24 -13.48 2.88
C TYR A 148 -0.53 -12.01 2.66
N TYR A 149 -1.75 -11.60 2.98
CA TYR A 149 -2.17 -10.22 3.03
C TYR A 149 -2.63 -9.86 4.45
N LEU A 150 -1.99 -8.83 5.02
CA LEU A 150 -2.37 -8.25 6.30
C LEU A 150 -2.69 -6.76 6.09
N ARG A 151 -3.92 -6.38 6.44
CA ARG A 151 -4.33 -4.98 6.60
C ARG A 151 -4.39 -4.67 8.09
N ILE A 152 -3.67 -3.64 8.52
CA ILE A 152 -3.80 -3.07 9.86
C ILE A 152 -4.35 -1.66 9.71
N ASP A 153 -5.48 -1.40 10.35
CA ASP A 153 -6.15 -0.11 10.33
C ASP A 153 -6.94 0.09 11.63
N GLU A 154 -7.12 1.34 12.04
CA GLU A 154 -8.01 1.71 13.15
C GLU A 154 -9.36 2.11 12.58
N TYR A 155 -10.45 1.56 13.11
CA TYR A 155 -11.79 1.81 12.55
C TYR A 155 -12.62 2.73 13.43
N ASN A 156 -12.17 3.02 14.65
CA ASN A 156 -12.86 3.83 15.65
C ASN A 156 -11.93 4.90 16.24
N LEU A 157 -11.17 5.58 15.39
CA LEU A 157 -10.27 6.67 15.79
C LEU A 157 -11.09 7.83 16.38
N ASP A 158 -10.55 8.47 17.42
CA ASP A 158 -11.18 9.64 18.04
C ASP A 158 -11.33 10.78 17.01
N LYS A 159 -12.51 11.39 16.92
CA LYS A 159 -12.83 12.45 15.95
C LYS A 159 -12.01 13.73 16.15
N SER A 160 -11.42 13.93 17.32
CA SER A 160 -10.50 15.04 17.60
C SER A 160 -9.15 14.87 16.91
N ILE A 161 -8.81 13.64 16.49
CA ILE A 161 -7.63 13.34 15.68
C ILE A 161 -7.99 13.62 14.22
N THR A 162 -7.47 14.72 13.69
CA THR A 162 -7.61 15.10 12.28
C THR A 162 -6.23 15.16 11.61
N ALA A 163 -6.19 14.99 10.30
CA ALA A 163 -4.94 14.92 9.53
C ALA A 163 -4.09 16.22 9.61
N ASP A 164 -4.73 17.35 9.90
CA ASP A 164 -4.13 18.69 9.99
C ASP A 164 -3.89 19.17 11.42
N ASN A 165 -4.28 18.40 12.45
CA ASN A 165 -4.10 18.78 13.85
C ASN A 165 -2.71 18.37 14.37
N VAL A 166 -1.79 19.33 14.40
CA VAL A 166 -0.40 19.13 14.84
C VAL A 166 -0.15 19.51 16.30
N THR A 167 -1.19 19.64 17.12
CA THR A 167 -1.01 19.91 18.56
C THR A 167 -0.32 18.74 19.25
N LYS A 168 0.46 19.03 20.29
CA LYS A 168 1.16 17.99 21.06
C LYS A 168 0.22 16.92 21.60
N GLU A 169 -0.94 17.34 22.12
CA GLU A 169 -1.98 16.43 22.62
C GLU A 169 -2.51 15.51 21.51
N SER A 170 -2.80 16.05 20.33
CA SER A 170 -3.26 15.23 19.19
C SER A 170 -2.20 14.20 18.77
N MET A 171 -0.92 14.61 18.69
CA MET A 171 0.19 13.72 18.37
C MET A 171 0.39 12.61 19.41
N GLU A 172 0.26 12.92 20.70
CA GLU A 172 0.31 11.93 21.79
C GLU A 172 -0.88 10.95 21.71
N ASN A 173 -2.08 11.44 21.38
CA ASN A 173 -3.26 10.61 21.19
C ASN A 173 -3.12 9.67 19.97
N ILE A 174 -2.50 10.12 18.87
CA ILE A 174 -2.20 9.28 17.70
C ILE A 174 -1.26 8.14 18.07
N VAL A 175 -0.19 8.43 18.84
CA VAL A 175 0.75 7.40 19.32
C VAL A 175 0.01 6.37 20.17
N LYS A 176 -0.80 6.84 21.12
CA LYS A 176 -1.60 5.96 21.99
C LYS A 176 -2.56 5.09 21.20
N ALA A 177 -3.25 5.64 20.19
CA ALA A 177 -4.14 4.88 19.32
C ALA A 177 -3.38 3.76 18.59
N GLY A 178 -2.17 4.02 18.10
CA GLY A 178 -1.31 3.00 17.49
C GLY A 178 -0.89 1.89 18.46
N GLU A 179 -0.50 2.25 19.70
CA GLU A 179 -0.14 1.29 20.74
C GLU A 179 -1.33 0.41 21.18
N GLU A 180 -2.52 0.98 21.22
CA GLU A 180 -3.76 0.25 21.51
C GLU A 180 -4.17 -0.65 20.33
N LEU A 181 -4.01 -0.18 19.10
CA LEU A 181 -4.28 -0.94 17.89
C LEU A 181 -3.46 -2.23 17.83
N LEU A 182 -2.19 -2.21 18.27
CA LEU A 182 -1.35 -3.41 18.35
C LEU A 182 -1.96 -4.54 19.20
N LYS A 183 -2.72 -4.17 20.25
CA LYS A 183 -3.35 -5.11 21.19
C LYS A 183 -4.70 -5.62 20.70
N GLN A 184 -5.31 -4.95 19.72
CA GLN A 184 -6.59 -5.38 19.15
C GLN A 184 -6.41 -6.64 18.31
N THR A 185 -7.45 -7.47 18.27
CA THR A 185 -7.56 -8.57 17.32
C THR A 185 -7.48 -8.03 15.89
N VAL A 186 -6.78 -8.75 15.01
CA VAL A 186 -6.73 -8.43 13.58
C VAL A 186 -8.16 -8.31 13.04
N LYS A 187 -8.42 -7.24 12.29
CA LYS A 187 -9.70 -7.01 11.60
C LYS A 187 -9.48 -7.09 10.10
N GLY A 188 -10.38 -7.79 9.41
CA GLY A 188 -10.47 -7.74 7.95
C GLY A 188 -11.80 -7.16 7.51
N ILE A 189 -11.83 -6.52 6.34
CA ILE A 189 -13.07 -6.00 5.76
C ILE A 189 -13.93 -7.16 5.25
N ASP A 190 -15.20 -7.23 5.62
CA ASP A 190 -16.15 -8.13 4.96
C ASP A 190 -16.51 -7.57 3.58
N VAL A 191 -16.25 -8.29 2.50
CA VAL A 191 -16.45 -7.75 1.13
C VAL A 191 -17.91 -7.77 0.67
N THR A 192 -18.82 -8.24 1.51
CA THR A 192 -20.27 -8.15 1.27
C THR A 192 -20.84 -6.91 1.93
N SER A 193 -20.48 -6.66 3.19
CA SER A 193 -21.01 -5.52 3.97
C SER A 193 -20.10 -4.29 3.98
N PHE A 194 -18.83 -4.46 3.62
CA PHE A 194 -17.72 -3.51 3.72
C PHE A 194 -17.46 -3.00 5.15
N ASP A 195 -17.93 -3.75 6.15
CA ASP A 195 -17.66 -3.44 7.55
C ASP A 195 -16.44 -4.24 8.05
N PRO A 196 -15.64 -3.68 8.97
CA PRO A 196 -14.54 -4.39 9.60
C PRO A 196 -15.06 -5.50 10.51
N LYS A 197 -14.47 -6.70 10.41
CA LYS A 197 -14.77 -7.86 11.25
C LYS A 197 -13.50 -8.43 11.86
N GLU A 198 -13.57 -8.78 13.13
CA GLU A 198 -12.48 -9.47 13.81
C GLU A 198 -12.19 -10.83 13.17
N LYS A 199 -10.91 -11.19 13.16
CA LYS A 199 -10.40 -12.49 12.74
C LYS A 199 -9.61 -13.11 13.90
N PRO A 200 -10.29 -13.72 14.89
CA PRO A 200 -9.62 -14.27 16.08
C PRO A 200 -8.53 -15.31 15.74
N SER A 201 -8.67 -16.02 14.63
CA SER A 201 -7.67 -16.98 14.14
C SER A 201 -6.33 -16.37 13.77
N GLU A 202 -6.27 -15.06 13.49
CA GLU A 202 -5.02 -14.32 13.23
C GLU A 202 -4.44 -13.69 14.50
N GLY A 203 -5.10 -13.82 15.66
CA GLY A 203 -4.65 -13.21 16.91
C GLY A 203 -4.68 -11.67 16.86
N THR A 204 -3.79 -11.05 17.60
CA THR A 204 -3.63 -9.59 17.69
C THR A 204 -2.83 -9.03 16.52
N ASN A 205 -2.94 -7.72 16.28
CA ASN A 205 -2.13 -7.02 15.27
C ASN A 205 -0.62 -7.16 15.55
N ALA A 206 -0.20 -7.14 16.82
CA ALA A 206 1.19 -7.38 17.22
C ALA A 206 1.68 -8.78 16.81
N GLU A 207 0.94 -9.83 17.15
CA GLU A 207 1.28 -11.21 16.77
C GLU A 207 1.30 -11.39 15.24
N ALA A 208 0.41 -10.70 14.52
CA ALA A 208 0.39 -10.72 13.06
C ALA A 208 1.62 -10.04 12.43
N LEU A 209 2.06 -8.92 13.00
CA LEU A 209 3.30 -8.25 12.61
C LEU A 209 4.53 -9.10 12.91
N GLU A 210 4.58 -9.77 14.05
CA GLU A 210 5.67 -10.71 14.38
C GLU A 210 5.76 -11.83 13.34
N ARG A 211 4.62 -12.41 12.91
CA ARG A 211 4.62 -13.42 11.84
C ARG A 211 5.15 -12.88 10.51
N ILE A 212 4.76 -11.66 10.12
CA ILE A 212 5.32 -11.03 8.92
C ILE A 212 6.82 -10.80 9.07
N ALA A 213 7.28 -10.32 10.24
CA ALA A 213 8.68 -10.10 10.51
C ALA A 213 9.50 -11.40 10.38
N ASP A 214 8.97 -12.53 10.89
CA ASP A 214 9.60 -13.85 10.75
C ASP A 214 9.68 -14.30 9.29
N ILE A 215 8.60 -14.13 8.51
CA ILE A 215 8.60 -14.46 7.07
C ILE A 215 9.66 -13.64 6.33
N LEU A 216 9.68 -12.32 6.55
CA LEU A 216 10.63 -11.41 5.89
C LEU A 216 12.08 -11.69 6.31
N TYR A 217 12.31 -11.99 7.58
CA TYR A 217 13.64 -12.34 8.09
C TYR A 217 14.15 -13.63 7.45
N ASN A 218 13.34 -14.69 7.45
CA ASN A 218 13.71 -15.98 6.85
C ASN A 218 13.99 -15.84 5.35
N GLU A 219 13.15 -15.12 4.61
CA GLU A 219 13.36 -14.85 3.18
C GLU A 219 14.66 -14.08 2.93
N LYS A 220 14.97 -13.07 3.75
CA LYS A 220 16.25 -12.34 3.67
C LYS A 220 17.44 -13.29 3.89
N GLN A 221 17.39 -14.15 4.90
CA GLN A 221 18.46 -15.12 5.18
C GLN A 221 18.66 -16.11 4.02
N LEU A 222 17.57 -16.58 3.41
CA LEU A 222 17.62 -17.46 2.23
C LEU A 222 18.32 -16.75 1.05
N ARG A 223 17.94 -15.51 0.72
CA ARG A 223 18.57 -14.75 -0.38
C ARG A 223 20.04 -14.45 -0.13
N LEU A 224 20.43 -14.17 1.12
CA LEU A 224 21.83 -13.96 1.48
C LEU A 224 22.65 -15.25 1.29
N LYS A 225 22.10 -16.41 1.67
CA LYS A 225 22.73 -17.72 1.45
C LYS A 225 22.89 -18.00 -0.06
N MET A 226 21.84 -17.79 -0.85
CA MET A 226 21.88 -17.99 -2.31
C MET A 226 22.96 -17.12 -2.98
N LYS A 227 22.98 -15.82 -2.68
CA LYS A 227 24.02 -14.90 -3.19
C LYS A 227 25.44 -15.32 -2.78
N SER A 228 25.60 -15.90 -1.58
CA SER A 228 26.90 -16.39 -1.12
C SER A 228 27.35 -17.66 -1.87
N MET A 229 26.41 -18.52 -2.26
CA MET A 229 26.68 -19.73 -3.03
C MET A 229 27.04 -19.39 -4.49
N GLU A 230 26.28 -18.51 -5.14
CA GLU A 230 26.57 -18.03 -6.50
C GLU A 230 28.00 -17.43 -6.61
N LYS A 231 28.41 -16.64 -5.61
CA LYS A 231 29.76 -16.09 -5.53
C LYS A 231 30.87 -17.13 -5.31
N ARG A 232 30.55 -18.29 -4.72
CA ARG A 232 31.51 -19.39 -4.51
C ARG A 232 31.63 -20.29 -5.73
N GLU A 233 30.57 -20.44 -6.52
CA GLU A 233 30.55 -21.23 -7.75
C GLU A 233 31.21 -20.48 -8.94
N GLN A 234 31.10 -19.16 -9.01
CA GLN A 234 31.76 -18.32 -10.03
C GLN A 234 33.29 -18.58 -10.17
N PRO A 235 34.09 -18.55 -9.09
CA PRO A 235 35.52 -18.86 -9.15
C PRO A 235 35.83 -20.28 -9.66
N PHE A 236 34.95 -21.24 -9.36
CA PHE A 236 35.15 -22.64 -9.74
C PHE A 236 34.92 -22.85 -11.25
N ILE A 237 33.92 -22.19 -11.81
CA ILE A 237 33.64 -22.20 -13.26
C ILE A 237 34.73 -21.44 -14.04
N GLU A 238 35.21 -20.31 -13.52
CA GLU A 238 36.33 -19.57 -14.12
C GLU A 238 37.63 -20.41 -14.11
N GLN A 239 37.89 -21.15 -13.02
CA GLN A 239 39.03 -22.08 -12.98
C GLN A 239 38.90 -23.20 -14.02
N MET A 240 37.75 -23.87 -14.14
CA MET A 240 37.57 -24.95 -15.11
C MET A 240 37.66 -24.46 -16.58
N THR A 241 37.15 -23.27 -16.87
CA THR A 241 37.22 -22.68 -18.22
C THR A 241 38.62 -22.16 -18.58
N SER A 242 39.43 -21.76 -17.59
CA SER A 242 40.84 -21.40 -17.79
C SER A 242 41.77 -22.59 -18.05
N VAL A 243 41.42 -23.79 -17.57
CA VAL A 243 42.20 -25.03 -17.75
C VAL A 243 42.01 -25.65 -19.14
N HIS A 244 41.01 -25.19 -19.90
CA HIS A 244 40.69 -25.67 -21.26
C HIS A 244 41.11 -24.68 -22.38
N ARG A 245 41.96 -23.69 -22.07
CA ARG A 245 42.67 -22.85 -23.06
C ARG A 245 44.16 -23.10 -22.99
#